data_AF-A0A382YAN5-F1
#
_entry.id   AF-A0A382YAN5-F1
#
_cell.length_a   1.000
_cell.length_b   1.000
_cell.length_c   1.000
_cell.angle_alpha   90.00
_cell.angle_beta   90.00
_cell.angle_gamma   90.00
#
_symmetry.space_group_name_H-M   'P 1'
#
loop_
_entity.id
_entity.type
_entity.pdbx_description
1 polymer ?
#
loop_
_entity_poly.entity_id
_entity_poly.type
_entity_poly.pdbx_seq_one_letter_code
_entity_poly.pdbx_strand_id
1 'polypeptide(L)' 'MNIGILTGGGDCPGLNAAIRAVTRRSIDTYGSTVVGI' A
#
# COMPACT_ATOMS: atom_id res chain seq x y z
N MET A 1 11.01 -7.19 3.81
CA MET A 1 10.47 -6.44 4.99
C MET A 1 8.97 -6.64 4.99
N ASN A 2 8.32 -6.67 6.17
CA ASN A 2 6.86 -6.77 6.26
C ASN A 2 6.29 -5.35 6.41
N ILE A 3 5.38 -4.96 5.52
CA ILE A 3 4.81 -3.59 5.47
C ILE A 3 3.31 -3.65 5.71
N GLY A 4 2.82 -2.83 6.65
CA GLY A 4 1.39 -2.63 6.91
C GLY A 4 0.90 -1.31 6.30
N ILE A 5 -0.27 -1.32 5.65
CA ILE A 5 -0.94 -0.11 5.15
C ILE A 5 -2.29 0.01 5.85
N LEU A 6 -2.48 1.08 6.62
CA LEU A 6 -3.75 1.46 7.26
C LEU A 6 -4.21 2.78 6.66
N THR A 7 -5.45 2.84 6.20
CA THR A 7 -6.08 4.10 5.77
C THR A 7 -7.17 4.47 6.77
N GLY A 8 -7.05 5.65 7.37
CA GLY A 8 -8.05 6.19 8.31
C GLY A 8 -8.73 7.43 7.75
N GLY A 9 -10.01 7.63 8.11
CA GLY A 9 -10.82 8.76 7.66
C GLY A 9 -11.80 8.39 6.54
N GLY A 10 -12.33 9.40 5.84
CA GLY A 10 -13.22 9.21 4.69
C GLY A 10 -12.45 8.90 3.40
N ASP A 11 -13.16 8.34 2.41
CA ASP A 11 -12.57 8.04 1.11
C ASP A 11 -12.21 9.31 0.34
N CYS A 12 -11.12 9.26 -0.42
CA CYS A 12 -10.67 10.37 -1.24
C CYS A 12 -10.18 9.89 -2.61
N PRO A 13 -10.36 10.71 -3.67
CA PRO A 13 -9.80 10.39 -4.97
C PRO A 13 -8.28 10.20 -4.88
N GLY A 14 -7.79 9.04 -5.32
CA GLY A 14 -6.37 8.71 -5.35
C GLY A 14 -5.89 7.78 -4.23
N LEU A 15 -6.72 7.49 -3.23
CA LEU A 15 -6.35 6.57 -2.15
C LEU A 15 -5.94 5.18 -2.67
N ASN A 16 -6.77 4.60 -3.54
CA ASN A 16 -6.47 3.31 -4.18
C ASN A 16 -5.23 3.36 -5.07
N ALA A 17 -4.98 4.49 -5.75
CA ALA A 17 -3.79 4.67 -6.57
C ALA A 17 -2.52 4.70 -5.71
N ALA A 18 -2.57 5.37 -4.56
CA ALA A 18 -1.48 5.42 -3.60
C ALA A 18 -1.19 4.03 -3.01
N ILE A 19 -2.22 3.32 -2.52
CA ILE A 19 -2.08 1.94 -2.01
C ILE A 19 -1.44 1.04 -3.08
N ARG A 20 -1.92 1.14 -4.32
CA ARG A 20 -1.38 0.35 -5.45
C ARG A 20 0.07 0.69 -5.73
N ALA A 21 0.44 1.95 -5.78
CA ALA A 21 1.81 2.39 -6.08
C ALA A 21 2.80 1.85 -5.03
N VAL A 22 2.47 2.00 -3.74
CA VAL A 22 3.31 1.51 -2.63
C VAL A 22 3.41 -0.01 -2.66
N THR A 23 2.28 -0.71 -2.84
CA THR A 23 2.23 -2.18 -2.84
C THR A 23 3.06 -2.76 -3.99
N ARG A 24 2.87 -2.26 -5.21
CA ARG A 24 3.60 -2.73 -6.39
C ARG A 24 5.08 -2.47 -6.28
N ARG A 25 5.50 -1.28 -5.81
CA ARG A 25 6.92 -0.98 -5.63
C ARG A 25 7.55 -1.91 -4.57
N SER A 26 6.86 -2.14 -3.47
CA SER A 26 7.31 -3.01 -2.38
C SER A 26 7.52 -4.46 -2.81
N ILE A 27 6.57 -5.01 -3.58
CA ILE A 27 6.65 -6.39 -4.09
C ILE A 27 7.67 -6.49 -5.23
N ASP A 28 7.49 -5.67 -6.28
CA ASP A 28 8.20 -5.85 -7.56
C ASP A 28 9.68 -5.48 -7.47
N THR A 29 10.05 -4.51 -6.62
CA THR A 29 11.44 -4.03 -6.51
C THR A 29 12.14 -4.52 -5.26
N TYR A 30 11.42 -4.63 -4.13
CA TYR A 30 12.04 -4.91 -2.83
C TYR A 30 11.72 -6.29 -2.28
N GLY A 31 10.97 -7.13 -3.01
CA GLY A 31 10.59 -8.49 -2.57
C GLY A 31 9.88 -8.49 -1.22
N SER A 32 9.21 -7.40 -0.86
CA SER A 32 8.57 -7.22 0.44
C SER A 32 7.14 -7.71 0.43
N THR A 33 6.66 -8.13 1.61
CA THR A 33 5.28 -8.56 1.83
C THR A 33 4.46 -7.39 2.37
N VAL A 34 3.21 -7.26 1.91
CA VAL A 34 2.35 -6.12 2.22
C VAL A 34 1.01 -6.63 2.75
N VAL A 35 0.52 -6.03 3.85
CA VAL A 35 -0.76 -6.34 4.48
C VAL A 35 -1.57 -5.04 4.64
N GLY A 36 -2.86 -5.06 4.29
CA GLY A 36 -3.79 -3.97 4.57
C GLY A 36 -4.51 -4.17 5.91
N ILE A 37 -4.76 -3.08 6.64
CA ILE A 37 -5.44 -3.05 7.94
C ILE A 37 -6.63 -2.09 7.88
#